data_AF-A0A1S8CV94-F1
#
_entry.id   AF-A0A1S8CV94-F1
#
_cell.length_a   1.000
_cell.length_b   1.000
_cell.length_c   1.000
_cell.angle_alpha   90.00
_cell.angle_beta   90.00
_cell.angle_gamma   90.00
#
_symmetry.space_group_name_H-M   'P 1'
#
loop_
_entity.id
_entity.type
_entity.pdbx_description
1 polymer ?
#
loop_
_entity_poly.entity_id
_entity_poly.type
_entity_poly.pdbx_seq_one_letter_code
_entity_poly.pdbx_strand_id
1 'polypeptide(L)'
;MTKLLLLCSVLFIGCIQSSYAQNQQKFIETVELNRKTNSLEFKDILKNIYAQQIGDTQQYASDEDFKSYPKTVFYDAAAQEQQLVLMHPVVVYKNANNEIRYFVLMEKLSYSNGYLETCRACSAKADFLIFKKQDNGSFYLLNYQLNADDLPGGAGRLKLDLKQIKQHLQPMGKDLIGSYFVGHYTGAGGEAGSEWYNLFLPDQGKIQVVDIGLAGNDSRSFYADRPEYSSVTTSTLNVMANGQVYYPIEVSYKTLNGGKKKSDFEKSRFIFNPKANAYIEQKIKR
;
A
#
# COMPACT_ATOMS: atom_id res chain seq x y z
N MET A 1 29.08 55.46 -44.99
CA MET A 1 29.44 54.03 -45.09
C MET A 1 28.75 53.31 -43.93
N THR A 2 27.49 52.89 -44.03
CA THR A 2 26.98 51.57 -44.49
C THR A 2 27.46 50.34 -43.70
N LYS A 3 26.46 49.63 -43.13
CA LYS A 3 26.38 48.23 -42.63
C LYS A 3 26.86 48.01 -41.18
N LEU A 4 26.18 47.30 -40.27
CA LEU A 4 25.12 46.26 -40.33
C LEU A 4 24.53 46.12 -38.89
N LEU A 5 23.27 46.47 -38.59
CA LEU A 5 22.05 45.64 -38.48
C LEU A 5 22.14 44.28 -37.74
N LEU A 6 21.39 44.23 -36.63
CA LEU A 6 20.51 43.16 -36.09
C LEU A 6 21.13 41.82 -35.61
N LEU A 7 20.90 41.46 -34.35
CA LEU A 7 19.92 40.40 -33.99
C LEU A 7 19.68 40.27 -32.48
N CYS A 8 18.41 40.40 -32.11
CA CYS A 8 17.64 39.60 -31.14
C CYS A 8 18.09 39.43 -29.67
N SER A 9 17.42 40.22 -28.83
CA SER A 9 16.65 39.80 -27.65
C SER A 9 16.29 38.30 -27.55
N VAL A 10 16.79 37.63 -26.50
CA VAL A 10 16.18 36.47 -25.84
C VAL A 10 16.19 36.81 -24.34
N LEU A 11 15.13 37.48 -23.88
CA LEU A 11 14.06 36.89 -23.07
C LEU A 11 14.57 36.17 -21.81
N PHE A 12 14.42 36.89 -20.70
CA PHE A 12 14.22 36.37 -19.35
C PHE A 12 13.39 35.09 -19.34
N ILE A 13 14.03 33.94 -19.15
CA ILE A 13 13.38 32.73 -18.65
C ILE A 13 14.34 32.10 -17.65
N GLY A 14 14.07 32.31 -16.36
CA GLY A 14 14.91 31.76 -15.32
C GLY A 14 14.34 31.88 -13.90
N CYS A 15 13.02 32.02 -13.75
CA CYS A 15 12.36 31.99 -12.43
C CYS A 15 11.02 31.25 -12.51
N ILE A 16 11.00 30.00 -12.97
CA ILE A 16 9.85 29.10 -12.71
C ILE A 16 10.36 27.66 -12.56
N GLN A 17 10.99 27.34 -11.43
CA GLN A 17 11.17 25.94 -11.01
C GLN A 17 11.08 25.82 -9.48
N SER A 18 9.89 26.04 -8.93
CA SER A 18 9.57 25.59 -7.56
C SER A 18 8.08 25.28 -7.33
N SER A 19 7.26 25.19 -8.39
CA SER A 19 5.80 25.07 -8.24
C SER A 19 5.24 23.67 -8.49
N TYR A 20 6.06 22.70 -8.89
CA TYR A 20 5.56 21.36 -9.26
C TYR A 20 5.37 20.42 -8.06
N ALA A 21 6.18 20.54 -7.01
CA ALA A 21 6.04 19.68 -5.82
C ALA A 21 4.91 20.14 -4.88
N GLN A 22 4.58 21.43 -4.86
CA GLN A 22 3.55 21.97 -3.97
C GLN A 22 2.13 21.85 -4.54
N ASN A 23 2.00 21.67 -5.86
CA ASN A 23 0.70 21.53 -6.54
C ASN A 23 0.13 20.10 -6.47
N GLN A 24 0.96 19.05 -6.36
CA GLN A 24 0.45 17.69 -6.16
C GLN A 24 -0.14 17.47 -4.75
N GLN A 25 0.30 18.25 -3.78
CA GLN A 25 -0.23 18.18 -2.41
C GLN A 25 -1.51 19.00 -2.23
N LYS A 26 -1.87 19.85 -3.20
CA LYS A 26 -3.05 20.75 -3.14
C LYS A 26 -4.22 20.32 -4.02
N PHE A 27 -4.14 19.16 -4.69
CA PHE A 27 -5.15 18.68 -5.63
C PHE A 27 -5.84 17.36 -5.20
N ILE A 28 -5.60 16.88 -3.98
CA ILE A 28 -6.31 15.74 -3.37
C ILE A 28 -7.05 16.22 -2.10
N GLU A 29 -7.88 17.25 -2.21
CA GLU A 29 -8.81 17.63 -1.14
C GLU A 29 -10.11 18.12 -1.78
N THR A 30 -10.98 17.19 -2.15
CA THR A 30 -12.41 17.50 -2.37
C THR A 30 -13.33 16.84 -1.36
N VAL A 31 -12.78 16.10 -0.37
CA VAL A 31 -13.53 15.55 0.76
C VAL A 31 -12.76 15.84 2.04
N GLU A 32 -13.16 16.88 2.77
CA GLU A 32 -12.70 17.07 4.15
C GLU A 32 -13.41 16.05 5.02
N LEU A 33 -12.66 15.04 5.51
CA LEU A 33 -13.22 14.04 6.41
C LEU A 33 -13.53 14.68 7.77
N ASN A 34 -14.71 14.37 8.28
CA ASN A 34 -15.02 14.61 9.68
C ASN A 34 -14.05 13.83 10.57
N ARG A 35 -13.73 14.38 11.74
CA ARG A 35 -12.68 13.84 12.60
C ARG A 35 -13.17 13.00 13.78
N LYS A 36 -14.47 12.88 14.01
CA LYS A 36 -15.02 12.24 15.22
C LYS A 36 -16.09 11.22 14.88
N THR A 37 -16.05 10.08 15.57
CA THR A 37 -17.11 9.06 15.53
C THR A 37 -17.24 8.39 16.89
N ASN A 38 -18.42 7.88 17.23
CA ASN A 38 -18.63 7.16 18.49
C ASN A 38 -18.23 5.68 18.42
N SER A 39 -18.05 5.16 17.20
CA SER A 39 -17.70 3.76 16.95
C SER A 39 -16.90 3.61 15.66
N LEU A 40 -16.13 2.52 15.58
CA LEU A 40 -15.41 2.09 14.37
C LEU A 40 -16.20 1.05 13.57
N GLU A 41 -17.49 0.89 13.82
CA GLU A 41 -18.38 0.11 12.96
C GLU A 41 -18.55 0.79 11.60
N PHE A 42 -18.69 0.00 10.52
CA PHE A 42 -18.74 0.49 9.15
C PHE A 42 -19.77 1.62 8.95
N LYS A 43 -21.02 1.43 9.40
CA LYS A 43 -22.09 2.43 9.30
C LYS A 43 -21.73 3.77 9.95
N ASP A 44 -21.02 3.73 11.07
CA ASP A 44 -20.68 4.92 11.85
C ASP A 44 -19.47 5.63 11.24
N ILE A 45 -18.52 4.90 10.66
CA ILE A 45 -17.44 5.47 9.86
C ILE A 45 -18.02 6.16 8.63
N LEU A 46 -18.90 5.52 7.87
CA LEU A 46 -19.50 6.14 6.69
C LEU A 46 -20.25 7.43 7.05
N LYS A 47 -21.13 7.35 8.05
CA LYS A 47 -21.95 8.49 8.48
C LYS A 47 -21.11 9.61 9.06
N ASN A 48 -20.25 9.30 10.02
CA ASN A 48 -19.62 10.32 10.85
C ASN A 48 -18.27 10.77 10.31
N ILE A 49 -17.57 9.99 9.47
CA ILE A 49 -16.26 10.34 8.91
C ILE A 49 -16.41 10.79 7.45
N TYR A 50 -17.13 10.03 6.63
CA TYR A 50 -17.34 10.34 5.21
C TYR A 50 -18.58 11.21 4.93
N ALA A 51 -19.43 11.46 5.94
CA ALA A 51 -20.72 12.12 5.76
C ALA A 51 -21.64 11.41 4.73
N GLN A 52 -21.50 10.09 4.62
CA GLN A 52 -22.26 9.23 3.70
C GLN A 52 -23.18 8.29 4.47
N GLN A 53 -24.30 7.91 3.87
CA GLN A 53 -25.17 6.87 4.41
C GLN A 53 -25.07 5.60 3.55
N ILE A 54 -25.34 4.45 4.15
CA ILE A 54 -25.48 3.21 3.39
C ILE A 54 -26.74 3.38 2.54
N GLY A 55 -26.61 3.27 1.21
CA GLY A 55 -27.75 3.31 0.31
C GLY A 55 -28.65 2.10 0.49
N ASP A 56 -29.96 2.29 0.38
CA ASP A 56 -30.93 1.20 0.47
C ASP A 56 -30.84 0.29 -0.77
N THR A 57 -30.69 -1.02 -0.54
CA THR A 57 -30.69 -2.10 -1.55
C THR A 57 -29.66 -1.97 -2.67
N GLN A 58 -28.56 -2.71 -2.52
CA GLN A 58 -27.58 -2.88 -3.59
C GLN A 58 -27.41 -4.36 -3.91
N GLN A 59 -27.61 -4.69 -5.18
CA GLN A 59 -27.38 -6.04 -5.69
C GLN A 59 -25.92 -6.17 -6.10
N TYR A 60 -25.26 -7.21 -5.59
CA TYR A 60 -23.88 -7.54 -5.92
C TYR A 60 -23.90 -8.86 -6.70
N ALA A 61 -23.45 -8.86 -7.96
CA ALA A 61 -23.52 -10.05 -8.81
C ALA A 61 -22.67 -11.25 -8.30
N SER A 62 -21.69 -11.01 -7.41
CA SER A 62 -20.87 -12.05 -6.78
C SER A 62 -20.62 -11.72 -5.30
N ASP A 63 -21.51 -12.16 -4.41
CA ASP A 63 -21.42 -11.85 -2.96
C ASP A 63 -20.47 -12.79 -2.17
N GLU A 64 -20.06 -13.93 -2.76
CA GLU A 64 -19.30 -14.96 -2.02
C GLU A 64 -17.92 -14.48 -1.54
N ASP A 65 -17.16 -13.77 -2.38
CA ASP A 65 -15.81 -13.28 -2.06
C ASP A 65 -15.79 -12.10 -1.07
N PHE A 66 -16.96 -11.56 -0.75
CA PHE A 66 -17.13 -10.34 0.04
C PHE A 66 -18.10 -10.50 1.21
N LYS A 67 -18.63 -11.70 1.42
CA LYS A 67 -19.65 -11.97 2.44
C LYS A 67 -19.17 -11.62 3.85
N SER A 68 -17.86 -11.74 4.10
CA SER A 68 -17.25 -11.45 5.40
C SER A 68 -17.06 -9.97 5.71
N TYR A 69 -17.24 -9.07 4.74
CA TYR A 69 -16.97 -7.65 4.91
C TYR A 69 -18.25 -6.80 4.81
N PRO A 70 -18.48 -5.86 5.74
CA PRO A 70 -19.51 -4.84 5.56
C PRO A 70 -19.13 -3.94 4.37
N LYS A 71 -20.12 -3.62 3.54
CA LYS A 71 -19.90 -3.02 2.23
C LYS A 71 -21.05 -2.17 1.71
N THR A 72 -20.72 -1.22 0.84
CA THR A 72 -21.68 -0.37 0.10
C THR A 72 -21.03 0.18 -1.16
N VAL A 73 -21.83 0.58 -2.16
CA VAL A 73 -21.38 1.27 -3.36
C VAL A 73 -21.48 2.77 -3.15
N PHE A 74 -20.38 3.45 -3.46
CA PHE A 74 -20.31 4.90 -3.56
C PHE A 74 -20.17 5.35 -4.99
N TYR A 75 -20.64 6.56 -5.26
CA TYR A 75 -20.30 7.27 -6.48
C TYR A 75 -19.13 8.20 -6.18
N ASP A 76 -17.98 7.92 -6.77
CA ASP A 76 -16.85 8.84 -6.76
C ASP A 76 -17.13 9.93 -7.80
N ALA A 77 -17.58 11.09 -7.34
CA ALA A 77 -17.90 12.22 -8.21
C ALA A 77 -16.68 12.77 -8.96
N ALA A 78 -15.47 12.61 -8.41
CA ALA A 78 -14.25 13.10 -9.05
C ALA A 78 -13.82 12.18 -10.21
N ALA A 79 -13.92 10.86 -10.01
CA ALA A 79 -13.61 9.87 -11.03
C ALA A 79 -14.81 9.53 -11.95
N GLN A 80 -16.00 10.05 -11.64
CA GLN A 80 -17.27 9.76 -12.32
C GLN A 80 -17.61 8.26 -12.38
N GLU A 81 -17.18 7.50 -11.38
CA GLU A 81 -17.31 6.04 -11.35
C GLU A 81 -18.04 5.58 -10.09
N GLN A 82 -18.70 4.42 -10.16
CA GLN A 82 -19.16 3.74 -8.97
C GLN A 82 -18.02 2.88 -8.40
N GLN A 83 -17.92 2.81 -7.08
CA GLN A 83 -16.95 1.99 -6.38
C GLN A 83 -17.65 1.15 -5.32
N LEU A 84 -17.38 -0.14 -5.29
CA LEU A 84 -17.72 -0.97 -4.14
C LEU A 84 -16.69 -0.69 -3.04
N VAL A 85 -17.15 -0.21 -1.90
CA VAL A 85 -16.33 0.06 -0.73
C VAL A 85 -16.57 -1.01 0.32
N LEU A 86 -15.48 -1.66 0.77
CA LEU A 86 -15.47 -2.68 1.80
C LEU A 86 -14.68 -2.18 2.99
N MET A 87 -15.16 -2.43 4.21
CA MET A 87 -14.34 -2.22 5.40
C MET A 87 -13.79 -3.54 5.90
N HIS A 88 -12.47 -3.58 6.03
CA HIS A 88 -11.78 -4.71 6.62
C HIS A 88 -11.78 -4.63 8.17
N PRO A 89 -11.52 -5.75 8.88
CA PRO A 89 -11.42 -5.76 10.34
C PRO A 89 -10.42 -4.74 10.87
N VAL A 90 -10.79 -4.07 11.96
CA VAL A 90 -9.95 -3.07 12.63
C VAL A 90 -8.70 -3.72 13.22
N VAL A 91 -7.54 -3.15 12.93
CA VAL A 91 -6.26 -3.55 13.53
C VAL A 91 -5.92 -2.61 14.67
N VAL A 92 -5.84 -3.16 15.88
CA VAL A 92 -5.45 -2.41 17.10
C VAL A 92 -3.95 -2.57 17.33
N TYR A 93 -3.26 -1.46 17.56
CA TYR A 93 -1.82 -1.44 17.78
C TYR A 93 -1.41 -0.34 18.77
N LYS A 94 -0.12 -0.29 19.13
CA LYS A 94 0.45 0.80 19.90
C LYS A 94 1.43 1.59 19.04
N ASN A 95 1.38 2.92 19.09
CA ASN A 95 2.36 3.78 18.43
C ASN A 95 3.73 3.77 19.15
N ALA A 96 4.69 4.56 18.66
CA ALA A 96 6.03 4.67 19.25
C ALA A 96 6.02 5.19 20.71
N ASN A 97 4.99 5.96 21.08
CA ASN A 97 4.77 6.44 22.44
C ASN A 97 3.95 5.48 23.31
N ASN A 98 3.76 4.22 22.88
CA ASN A 98 3.01 3.19 23.59
C ASN A 98 1.50 3.51 23.79
N GLU A 99 0.97 4.46 23.02
CA GLU A 99 -0.45 4.82 23.02
C GLU A 99 -1.23 3.96 22.01
N ILE A 100 -2.46 3.56 22.37
CA ILE A 100 -3.30 2.72 21.50
C ILE A 100 -3.76 3.51 20.27
N ARG A 101 -3.72 2.84 19.12
CA ARG A 101 -4.21 3.29 17.82
C ARG A 101 -5.05 2.20 17.16
N TYR A 102 -5.95 2.64 16.29
CA TYR A 102 -6.84 1.76 15.53
C TYR A 102 -6.66 2.07 14.05
N PHE A 103 -6.17 1.09 13.30
CA PHE A 103 -6.04 1.17 11.86
C PHE A 103 -7.29 0.56 11.21
N VAL A 104 -7.93 1.34 10.35
CA VAL A 104 -9.07 0.93 9.53
C VAL A 104 -8.66 1.02 8.06
N LEU A 105 -8.92 -0.07 7.34
CA LEU A 105 -8.70 -0.19 5.91
C LEU A 105 -10.05 -0.22 5.18
N MET A 106 -10.26 0.73 4.29
CA MET A 106 -11.39 0.75 3.37
C MET A 106 -10.87 0.35 1.98
N GLU A 107 -11.21 -0.83 1.48
CA GLU A 107 -10.87 -1.27 0.13
C GLU A 107 -11.91 -0.73 -0.85
N LYS A 108 -11.47 -0.20 -2.01
CA LYS A 108 -12.33 0.40 -3.02
C LYS A 108 -12.11 -0.27 -4.36
N LEU A 109 -13.14 -0.95 -4.84
CA LEU A 109 -13.12 -1.71 -6.08
C LEU A 109 -13.93 -0.98 -7.15
N SER A 110 -13.42 -0.95 -8.37
CA SER A 110 -14.16 -0.43 -9.52
C SER A 110 -15.44 -1.26 -9.75
N TYR A 111 -16.56 -0.56 -9.88
CA TYR A 111 -17.88 -1.16 -9.95
C TYR A 111 -18.70 -0.46 -11.04
N SER A 112 -19.34 -1.25 -11.92
CA SER A 112 -20.11 -0.72 -13.04
C SER A 112 -21.24 -1.68 -13.42
N ASN A 113 -22.42 -1.13 -13.69
CA ASN A 113 -23.60 -1.88 -14.15
C ASN A 113 -24.00 -3.10 -13.29
N GLY A 114 -23.75 -3.08 -11.98
CA GLY A 114 -24.07 -4.21 -11.10
C GLY A 114 -22.93 -5.22 -10.90
N TYR A 115 -21.81 -5.02 -11.58
CA TYR A 115 -20.67 -5.94 -11.62
C TYR A 115 -19.38 -5.27 -11.19
N LEU A 116 -18.47 -6.07 -10.64
CA LEU A 116 -17.11 -5.63 -10.39
C LEU A 116 -16.32 -5.61 -11.69
N GLU A 117 -15.60 -4.53 -11.92
CA GLU A 117 -14.64 -4.47 -13.00
C GLU A 117 -13.42 -5.27 -12.60
N THR A 118 -13.28 -6.47 -13.17
CA THR A 118 -12.15 -7.34 -12.90
C THR A 118 -11.10 -7.18 -13.97
N CYS A 119 -9.85 -7.00 -13.54
CA CYS A 119 -8.70 -7.00 -14.42
C CYS A 119 -7.57 -7.71 -13.71
N ARG A 120 -6.94 -8.66 -14.40
CA ARG A 120 -5.97 -9.59 -13.79
C ARG A 120 -4.79 -8.85 -13.15
N ALA A 121 -4.27 -7.82 -13.82
CA ALA A 121 -3.15 -7.00 -13.36
C ALA A 121 -3.58 -5.84 -12.45
N CYS A 122 -4.87 -5.58 -12.32
CA CYS A 122 -5.36 -4.42 -11.61
C CYS A 122 -5.41 -4.69 -10.10
N SER A 123 -5.07 -3.65 -9.33
CA SER A 123 -5.21 -3.60 -7.88
C SER A 123 -6.35 -2.67 -7.51
N ALA A 124 -6.98 -2.94 -6.37
CA ALA A 124 -7.95 -2.02 -5.80
C ALA A 124 -7.24 -0.80 -5.20
N LYS A 125 -7.99 0.30 -5.06
CA LYS A 125 -7.55 1.45 -4.25
C LYS A 125 -7.91 1.21 -2.79
N ALA A 126 -7.35 2.02 -1.90
CA ALA A 126 -7.74 1.99 -0.49
C ALA A 126 -7.80 3.38 0.15
N ASP A 127 -8.61 3.49 1.21
CA ASP A 127 -8.41 4.53 2.21
C ASP A 127 -7.83 3.90 3.48
N PHE A 128 -6.81 4.57 4.02
CA PHE A 128 -6.17 4.22 5.28
C PHE A 128 -6.57 5.24 6.33
N LEU A 129 -7.12 4.78 7.45
CA LEU A 129 -7.57 5.65 8.54
C LEU A 129 -6.94 5.21 9.85
N ILE A 130 -6.36 6.15 10.60
CA ILE A 130 -5.79 5.90 11.93
C ILE A 130 -6.58 6.69 12.97
N PHE A 131 -7.18 5.98 13.92
CA PHE A 131 -7.95 6.58 15.01
C PHE A 131 -7.24 6.46 16.35
N LYS A 132 -7.54 7.41 17.24
CA LYS A 132 -7.24 7.39 18.68
C LYS A 132 -8.54 7.44 19.46
N LYS A 133 -8.74 6.50 20.40
CA LYS A 133 -9.85 6.55 21.35
C LYS A 133 -9.61 7.66 22.37
N GLN A 134 -10.64 8.47 22.62
CA GLN A 134 -10.66 9.57 23.57
C GLN A 134 -11.20 9.11 24.93
N ASP A 135 -10.99 9.90 25.97
CA ASP A 135 -11.40 9.57 27.36
C ASP A 135 -12.93 9.40 27.50
N ASN A 136 -13.71 10.14 26.70
CA ASN A 136 -15.17 10.03 26.65
C ASN A 136 -15.67 8.80 25.87
N GLY A 137 -14.76 7.91 25.44
CA GLY A 137 -15.07 6.70 24.70
C GLY A 137 -15.21 6.88 23.18
N SER A 138 -15.29 8.12 22.67
CA SER A 138 -15.34 8.40 21.23
C SER A 138 -13.98 8.16 20.54
N PHE A 139 -13.98 8.11 19.21
CA PHE A 139 -12.79 7.95 18.39
C PHE A 139 -12.53 9.22 17.60
N TYR A 140 -11.26 9.66 17.59
CA TYR A 140 -10.79 10.77 16.80
C TYR A 140 -9.91 10.27 15.65
N LEU A 141 -10.19 10.71 14.42
CA LEU A 141 -9.40 10.41 13.22
C LEU A 141 -8.11 11.25 13.23
N LEU A 142 -7.03 10.61 13.65
CA LEU A 142 -5.74 11.23 13.85
C LEU A 142 -5.02 11.49 12.52
N ASN A 143 -5.00 10.48 11.65
CA ASN A 143 -4.34 10.54 10.35
C ASN A 143 -5.10 9.73 9.31
N TYR A 144 -4.98 10.10 8.03
CA TYR A 144 -5.55 9.35 6.93
C TYR A 144 -4.75 9.49 5.64
N GLN A 145 -4.90 8.51 4.76
CA GLN A 145 -4.54 8.59 3.35
C GLN A 145 -5.75 8.12 2.53
N LEU A 146 -6.34 9.04 1.77
CA LEU A 146 -7.43 8.73 0.85
C LEU A 146 -6.87 8.30 -0.49
N ASN A 147 -7.60 7.44 -1.20
CA ASN A 147 -7.28 7.02 -2.56
C ASN A 147 -5.84 6.52 -2.73
N ALA A 148 -5.32 5.79 -1.74
CA ALA A 148 -4.06 5.09 -1.89
C ALA A 148 -4.16 4.13 -3.07
N ASP A 149 -3.29 4.34 -4.05
CA ASP A 149 -3.14 3.57 -5.27
C ASP A 149 -1.78 2.86 -5.28
N ASP A 150 -1.49 2.16 -6.39
CA ASP A 150 -0.26 1.38 -6.56
C ASP A 150 0.00 0.39 -5.40
N LEU A 151 -1.09 -0.14 -4.84
CA LEU A 151 -1.05 -1.10 -3.75
C LEU A 151 -0.86 -2.51 -4.28
N PRO A 152 -0.20 -3.41 -3.53
CA PRO A 152 -0.07 -4.80 -3.91
C PRO A 152 -1.44 -5.44 -4.11
N GLY A 153 -1.66 -6.00 -5.30
CA GLY A 153 -2.98 -6.49 -5.68
C GLY A 153 -3.00 -7.48 -6.85
N GLY A 154 -4.20 -7.72 -7.36
CA GLY A 154 -4.46 -8.53 -8.53
C GLY A 154 -5.93 -8.92 -8.63
N ALA A 155 -6.42 -9.16 -9.84
CA ALA A 155 -7.83 -9.42 -10.11
C ALA A 155 -8.78 -8.34 -9.53
N GLY A 156 -8.33 -7.09 -9.46
CA GLY A 156 -9.10 -5.97 -8.90
C GLY A 156 -9.20 -5.98 -7.36
N ARG A 157 -8.39 -6.77 -6.67
CA ARG A 157 -8.35 -6.88 -5.19
C ARG A 157 -7.02 -6.41 -4.61
N LEU A 158 -7.06 -5.96 -3.37
CA LEU A 158 -5.85 -5.84 -2.55
C LEU A 158 -5.33 -7.21 -2.13
N LYS A 159 -4.02 -7.35 -2.09
CA LYS A 159 -3.32 -8.50 -1.49
C LYS A 159 -2.64 -8.15 -0.18
N LEU A 160 -3.19 -7.16 0.50
CA LEU A 160 -2.78 -6.72 1.82
C LEU A 160 -3.39 -7.67 2.86
N ASP A 161 -2.56 -8.49 3.50
CA ASP A 161 -2.99 -9.47 4.50
C ASP A 161 -2.99 -8.87 5.90
N LEU A 162 -4.18 -8.55 6.42
CA LEU A 162 -4.33 -7.98 7.76
C LEU A 162 -3.93 -8.93 8.90
N LYS A 163 -3.92 -10.25 8.67
CA LYS A 163 -3.41 -11.19 9.67
C LYS A 163 -1.91 -11.04 9.80
N GLN A 164 -1.20 -10.98 8.68
CA GLN A 164 0.24 -10.71 8.66
C GLN A 164 0.55 -9.33 9.22
N ILE A 165 -0.22 -8.30 8.84
CA ILE A 165 -0.03 -6.96 9.40
C ILE A 165 -0.16 -6.98 10.92
N LYS A 166 -1.21 -7.61 11.45
CA LYS A 166 -1.38 -7.71 12.89
C LYS A 166 -0.22 -8.47 13.57
N GLN A 167 0.31 -9.50 12.93
CA GLN A 167 1.39 -10.33 13.46
C GLN A 167 2.76 -9.65 13.45
N HIS A 168 3.02 -8.78 12.47
CA HIS A 168 4.35 -8.19 12.27
C HIS A 168 4.43 -6.70 12.65
N LEU A 169 3.40 -6.17 13.33
CA LEU A 169 3.42 -4.83 13.90
C LEU A 169 4.63 -4.62 14.81
N GLN A 170 5.49 -3.68 14.44
CA GLN A 170 6.72 -3.37 15.19
C GLN A 170 7.27 -1.98 14.81
N PRO A 171 8.26 -1.46 15.55
CA PRO A 171 9.00 -0.28 15.12
C PRO A 171 9.68 -0.49 13.77
N MET A 172 9.35 0.39 12.83
CA MET A 172 9.95 0.47 11.48
C MET A 172 10.87 1.70 11.34
N GLY A 173 11.06 2.43 12.43
CA GLY A 173 11.87 3.64 12.54
C GLY A 173 11.86 4.13 13.98
N LYS A 174 12.68 5.15 14.28
CA LYS A 174 12.83 5.70 15.64
C LYS A 174 11.48 6.05 16.28
N ASP A 175 10.62 6.74 15.53
CA ASP A 175 9.31 7.21 15.98
C ASP A 175 8.18 6.72 15.04
N LEU A 176 8.42 5.60 14.35
CA LEU A 176 7.54 5.05 13.32
C LEU A 176 7.19 3.61 13.63
N ILE A 177 5.90 3.33 13.81
CA ILE A 177 5.38 1.97 13.83
C ILE A 177 4.87 1.62 12.44
N GLY A 178 5.01 0.36 12.08
CA GLY A 178 4.48 -0.19 10.85
C GLY A 178 4.38 -1.70 10.94
N SER A 179 4.18 -2.33 9.79
CA SER A 179 4.21 -3.78 9.67
C SER A 179 4.66 -4.19 8.29
N TYR A 180 5.29 -5.34 8.16
CA TYR A 180 5.55 -5.95 6.86
C TYR A 180 4.59 -7.10 6.57
N PHE A 181 4.38 -7.40 5.29
CA PHE A 181 3.55 -8.51 4.82
C PHE A 181 4.00 -8.97 3.43
N VAL A 182 3.58 -10.18 3.04
CA VAL A 182 3.84 -10.75 1.73
C VAL A 182 2.63 -10.58 0.81
N GLY A 183 2.83 -9.97 -0.36
CA GLY A 183 1.90 -10.03 -1.48
C GLY A 183 2.30 -11.14 -2.45
N HIS A 184 1.36 -11.97 -2.87
CA HIS A 184 1.61 -13.09 -3.80
C HIS A 184 1.08 -12.77 -5.20
N TYR A 185 1.75 -13.19 -6.26
CA TYR A 185 1.28 -13.04 -7.62
C TYR A 185 1.54 -14.31 -8.44
N THR A 186 0.68 -14.54 -9.44
CA THR A 186 0.81 -15.69 -10.34
C THR A 186 0.81 -15.20 -11.77
N GLY A 187 1.94 -15.43 -12.44
CA GLY A 187 2.16 -15.07 -13.83
C GLY A 187 1.40 -15.97 -14.81
N ALA A 188 1.46 -15.62 -16.09
CA ALA A 188 1.08 -16.54 -17.14
C ALA A 188 2.05 -17.74 -17.17
N GLY A 189 1.55 -18.96 -17.41
CA GLY A 189 2.39 -20.16 -17.47
C GLY A 189 2.71 -20.80 -16.11
N GLY A 190 2.12 -20.33 -15.00
CA GLY A 190 2.17 -21.03 -13.71
C GLY A 190 3.35 -20.67 -12.80
N GLU A 191 4.15 -19.66 -13.16
CA GLU A 191 5.12 -19.05 -12.24
C GLU A 191 4.39 -18.33 -11.11
N ALA A 192 4.79 -18.61 -9.86
CA ALA A 192 4.27 -17.97 -8.67
C ALA A 192 5.37 -17.18 -7.99
N GLY A 193 5.19 -15.87 -7.87
CA GLY A 193 6.11 -14.99 -7.17
C GLY A 193 5.46 -14.34 -5.96
N SER A 194 6.28 -13.73 -5.13
CA SER A 194 5.82 -12.96 -3.98
C SER A 194 6.83 -11.89 -3.61
N GLU A 195 6.35 -10.79 -3.08
CA GLU A 195 7.13 -9.60 -2.68
C GLU A 195 6.83 -9.24 -1.23
N TRP A 196 7.85 -8.73 -0.54
CA TRP A 196 7.74 -8.15 0.79
C TRP A 196 7.35 -6.68 0.65
N TYR A 197 6.34 -6.27 1.40
CA TYR A 197 5.93 -4.87 1.49
C TYR A 197 6.02 -4.39 2.93
N ASN A 198 6.30 -3.09 3.11
CA ASN A 198 6.17 -2.41 4.39
C ASN A 198 4.96 -1.47 4.38
N LEU A 199 4.15 -1.49 5.43
CA LEU A 199 3.10 -0.52 5.71
C LEU A 199 3.56 0.39 6.84
N PHE A 200 3.74 1.67 6.54
CA PHE A 200 4.04 2.70 7.54
C PHE A 200 2.76 3.30 8.12
N LEU A 201 2.67 3.34 9.44
CA LEU A 201 1.51 3.84 10.20
C LEU A 201 1.89 5.02 11.09
N PRO A 202 2.30 6.17 10.53
CA PRO A 202 2.65 7.32 11.34
C PRO A 202 1.39 8.02 11.87
N ASP A 203 1.49 8.60 13.06
CA ASP A 203 0.44 9.46 13.62
C ASP A 203 0.31 10.79 12.85
N GLN A 204 1.35 11.19 12.10
CA GLN A 204 1.38 12.38 11.25
C GLN A 204 2.18 12.11 9.97
N GLY A 205 1.74 12.66 8.84
CA GLY A 205 2.39 12.45 7.54
C GLY A 205 1.77 11.28 6.76
N LYS A 206 2.44 10.84 5.69
CA LYS A 206 1.86 9.90 4.73
C LYS A 206 1.79 8.47 5.30
N ILE A 207 0.59 7.90 5.36
CA ILE A 207 0.39 6.46 5.52
C ILE A 207 0.65 5.82 4.16
N GLN A 208 1.54 4.84 4.08
CA GLN A 208 1.94 4.27 2.80
C GLN A 208 2.39 2.84 2.88
N VAL A 209 2.18 2.13 1.76
CA VAL A 209 2.77 0.83 1.48
C VAL A 209 3.96 1.05 0.54
N VAL A 210 5.09 0.42 0.83
CA VAL A 210 6.30 0.49 0.00
C VAL A 210 6.83 -0.91 -0.24
N ASP A 211 7.27 -1.17 -1.48
CA ASP A 211 7.97 -2.42 -1.81
C ASP A 211 9.33 -2.48 -1.09
N ILE A 212 9.69 -3.69 -0.69
CA ILE A 212 10.99 -4.01 -0.12
C ILE A 212 11.77 -4.84 -1.13
N GLY A 213 11.16 -5.86 -1.73
CA GLY A 213 11.80 -6.77 -2.66
C GLY A 213 11.25 -8.20 -2.58
N LEU A 214 11.90 -9.12 -3.29
CA LEU A 214 11.42 -10.50 -3.44
C LEU A 214 11.19 -11.18 -2.07
N ALA A 215 10.02 -11.79 -1.89
CA ALA A 215 9.70 -12.68 -0.76
C ALA A 215 9.84 -14.16 -1.13
N GLY A 216 9.62 -14.50 -2.40
CA GLY A 216 9.77 -15.86 -2.89
C GLY A 216 9.39 -15.98 -4.36
N ASN A 217 9.84 -17.07 -4.98
CA ASN A 217 9.54 -17.43 -6.36
C ASN A 217 9.44 -18.94 -6.51
N ASP A 218 8.54 -19.43 -7.35
CA ASP A 218 8.44 -20.83 -7.74
C ASP A 218 8.12 -20.92 -9.24
N SER A 219 9.13 -21.31 -10.01
CA SER A 219 9.03 -21.46 -11.47
C SER A 219 8.90 -22.92 -11.90
N ARG A 220 8.68 -23.88 -10.98
CA ARG A 220 8.62 -25.32 -11.32
C ARG A 220 7.52 -25.65 -12.31
N SER A 221 6.33 -25.07 -12.15
CA SER A 221 5.21 -25.28 -13.06
C SER A 221 5.48 -24.71 -14.45
N PHE A 222 6.18 -23.58 -14.52
CA PHE A 222 6.54 -22.92 -15.77
C PHE A 222 7.57 -23.73 -16.57
N TYR A 223 8.55 -24.32 -15.87
CA TYR A 223 9.60 -25.17 -16.46
C TYR A 223 9.34 -26.67 -16.26
N ALA A 224 8.07 -27.10 -16.29
CA ALA A 224 7.71 -28.49 -16.03
C ALA A 224 8.36 -29.48 -17.01
N ASP A 225 8.58 -29.07 -18.27
CA ASP A 225 9.25 -29.85 -19.32
C ASP A 225 10.78 -29.79 -19.24
N ARG A 226 11.33 -28.83 -18.50
CA ARG A 226 12.79 -28.58 -18.38
C ARG A 226 13.17 -28.19 -16.96
N PRO A 227 12.98 -29.10 -15.99
CA PRO A 227 13.10 -28.80 -14.57
C PRO A 227 14.48 -28.26 -14.18
N GLU A 228 15.54 -28.52 -14.96
CA GLU A 228 16.88 -27.97 -14.77
C GLU A 228 16.94 -26.43 -14.80
N TYR A 229 15.99 -25.75 -15.46
CA TYR A 229 15.86 -24.29 -15.49
C TYR A 229 14.93 -23.74 -14.41
N SER A 230 14.24 -24.60 -13.65
CA SER A 230 13.36 -24.16 -12.58
C SER A 230 14.14 -23.65 -11.37
N SER A 231 13.51 -22.79 -10.57
CA SER A 231 14.02 -22.38 -9.27
C SER A 231 12.89 -22.22 -8.27
N VAL A 232 13.20 -22.48 -7.00
CA VAL A 232 12.33 -22.18 -5.86
C VAL A 232 13.12 -21.33 -4.89
N THR A 233 12.68 -20.10 -4.68
CA THR A 233 13.24 -19.17 -3.70
C THR A 233 12.24 -18.96 -2.57
N THR A 234 12.72 -19.07 -1.34
CA THR A 234 12.00 -18.68 -0.13
C THR A 234 12.84 -17.66 0.63
N SER A 235 12.20 -16.80 1.42
CA SER A 235 12.93 -15.83 2.21
C SER A 235 12.32 -15.59 3.59
N THR A 236 13.13 -15.02 4.48
CA THR A 236 12.71 -14.47 5.77
C THR A 236 13.20 -13.04 5.90
N LEU A 237 12.39 -12.21 6.55
CA LEU A 237 12.64 -10.79 6.73
C LEU A 237 12.90 -10.47 8.20
N ASN A 238 13.88 -9.61 8.47
CA ASN A 238 14.13 -9.05 9.79
C ASN A 238 14.28 -7.52 9.73
N VAL A 239 13.67 -6.81 10.68
CA VAL A 239 13.81 -5.35 10.82
C VAL A 239 14.99 -5.03 11.72
N MET A 240 15.89 -4.17 11.26
CA MET A 240 17.15 -3.87 11.94
C MET A 240 17.07 -2.51 12.65
N ALA A 241 16.62 -2.52 13.90
CA ALA A 241 16.54 -1.29 14.69
C ALA A 241 17.92 -0.62 14.85
N ASN A 242 18.02 0.64 14.44
CA ASN A 242 19.29 1.39 14.45
C ASN A 242 19.14 2.87 14.86
N GLY A 243 17.97 3.26 15.38
CA GLY A 243 17.67 4.63 15.80
C GLY A 243 17.49 5.65 14.68
N GLN A 244 17.53 5.24 13.40
CA GLN A 244 17.25 6.12 12.26
C GLN A 244 15.74 6.32 12.05
N VAL A 245 15.37 7.33 11.25
CA VAL A 245 13.97 7.64 10.90
C VAL A 245 13.26 6.44 10.28
N TYR A 246 13.97 5.67 9.45
CA TYR A 246 13.51 4.42 8.88
C TYR A 246 14.55 3.34 9.15
N TYR A 247 14.13 2.21 9.69
CA TYR A 247 15.01 1.10 9.97
C TYR A 247 15.33 0.32 8.70
N PRO A 248 16.60 -0.08 8.52
CA PRO A 248 16.99 -1.05 7.51
C PRO A 248 16.24 -2.37 7.68
N ILE A 249 16.06 -3.06 6.56
CA ILE A 249 15.47 -4.40 6.52
C ILE A 249 16.53 -5.37 6.01
N GLU A 250 16.58 -6.56 6.58
CA GLU A 250 17.47 -7.62 6.13
C GLU A 250 16.64 -8.80 5.68
N VAL A 251 16.85 -9.26 4.44
CA VAL A 251 16.17 -10.42 3.88
C VAL A 251 17.17 -11.52 3.63
N SER A 252 16.88 -12.71 4.16
CA SER A 252 17.69 -13.91 3.94
C SER A 252 16.97 -14.82 2.95
N TYR A 253 17.65 -15.18 1.87
CA TYR A 253 17.10 -15.99 0.79
C TYR A 253 17.68 -17.39 0.80
N LYS A 254 16.84 -18.36 0.45
CA LYS A 254 17.21 -19.74 0.17
C LYS A 254 16.64 -20.11 -1.19
N THR A 255 17.53 -20.40 -2.14
CA THR A 255 17.15 -20.73 -3.52
C THR A 255 17.62 -22.13 -3.88
N LEU A 256 16.69 -22.98 -4.33
CA LEU A 256 16.98 -24.27 -4.93
C LEU A 256 16.76 -24.18 -6.44
N ASN A 257 17.84 -24.28 -7.21
CA ASN A 257 17.78 -24.39 -8.66
C ASN A 257 17.62 -25.86 -9.06
N GLY A 258 16.79 -26.17 -10.07
CA GLY A 258 16.41 -27.54 -10.40
C GLY A 258 17.55 -28.45 -10.85
N GLY A 259 18.64 -27.88 -11.37
CA GLY A 259 19.88 -28.62 -11.66
C GLY A 259 20.79 -28.87 -10.44
N LYS A 260 20.46 -28.34 -9.25
CA LYS A 260 21.30 -28.41 -8.05
C LYS A 260 20.67 -29.28 -6.96
N LYS A 261 21.51 -30.02 -6.23
CA LYS A 261 21.10 -30.80 -5.04
C LYS A 261 21.06 -29.99 -3.75
N LYS A 262 21.73 -28.83 -3.73
CA LYS A 262 21.87 -27.98 -2.55
C LYS A 262 21.36 -26.58 -2.86
N SER A 263 20.73 -25.95 -1.87
CA SER A 263 20.30 -24.57 -1.97
C SER A 263 21.47 -23.61 -1.84
N ASP A 264 21.40 -22.52 -2.59
CA ASP A 264 22.22 -21.33 -2.41
C ASP A 264 21.58 -20.45 -1.32
N PHE A 265 22.42 -19.73 -0.57
CA PHE A 265 21.98 -18.85 0.51
C PHE A 265 22.62 -17.48 0.34
N GLU A 266 21.78 -16.46 0.24
CA GLU A 266 22.20 -15.06 0.14
C GLU A 266 21.45 -14.20 1.15
N LYS A 267 22.00 -13.02 1.40
CA LYS A 267 21.41 -12.05 2.32
C LYS A 267 21.59 -10.66 1.73
N SER A 268 20.50 -9.90 1.74
CA SER A 268 20.50 -8.52 1.26
C SER A 268 20.01 -7.60 2.35
N ARG A 269 20.57 -6.39 2.36
CA ARG A 269 20.12 -5.31 3.24
C ARG A 269 19.41 -4.26 2.41
N PHE A 270 18.26 -3.83 2.87
CA PHE A 270 17.41 -2.86 2.22
C PHE A 270 17.40 -1.58 3.05
N ILE A 271 17.79 -0.46 2.43
CA ILE A 271 17.84 0.85 3.08
C ILE A 271 16.77 1.74 2.45
N PHE A 272 15.90 2.33 3.28
CA PHE A 272 14.87 3.23 2.79
C PHE A 272 15.49 4.51 2.20
N ASN A 273 15.11 4.85 0.97
CA ASN A 273 15.48 6.09 0.30
C ASN A 273 14.26 7.02 0.25
N PRO A 274 14.21 8.10 1.05
CA PRO A 274 13.07 9.01 1.09
C PRO A 274 12.78 9.72 -0.24
N LYS A 275 13.80 9.92 -1.10
CA LYS A 275 13.60 10.57 -2.41
C LYS A 275 12.92 9.65 -3.41
N ALA A 276 13.28 8.36 -3.39
CA ALA A 276 12.67 7.34 -4.23
C ALA A 276 11.39 6.75 -3.61
N ASN A 277 11.13 7.05 -2.33
CA ASN A 277 10.05 6.47 -1.54
C ASN A 277 10.02 4.94 -1.57
N ALA A 278 11.20 4.31 -1.55
CA ALA A 278 11.36 2.88 -1.71
C ALA A 278 12.56 2.37 -0.90
N TYR A 279 12.53 1.09 -0.55
CA TYR A 279 13.69 0.39 -0.03
C TYR A 279 14.63 0.02 -1.18
N ILE A 280 15.93 0.33 -1.03
CA ILE A 280 16.94 0.05 -2.04
C ILE A 280 17.83 -1.09 -1.55
N GLU A 281 17.94 -2.12 -2.38
CA GLU A 281 18.77 -3.28 -2.10
C GLU A 281 20.27 -2.94 -2.08
N GLN A 282 20.96 -3.43 -1.07
CA GLN A 282 22.41 -3.46 -0.93
C GLN A 282 22.82 -4.89 -0.61
N LYS A 283 23.46 -5.55 -1.59
CA LYS A 283 23.96 -6.91 -1.41
C LYS A 283 25.06 -6.95 -0.36
N ILE A 284 24.91 -7.82 0.63
CA ILE A 284 25.93 -8.03 1.65
C ILE A 284 26.96 -8.98 1.06
N LYS A 285 28.13 -8.46 0.65
CA LYS A 285 29.26 -9.32 0.26
C LYS A 285 29.70 -10.11 1.50
N ARG A 286 29.72 -11.44 1.37
CA ARG A 286 30.39 -12.33 2.32
C ARG A 286 31.90 -12.22 2.18
#